data_AF-A0A4P5QUH8-F1
#
_entry.id   AF-A0A4P5QUH8-F1
#
_cell.length_a   1.000
_cell.length_b   1.000
_cell.length_c   1.000
_cell.angle_alpha   90.00
_cell.angle_beta   90.00
_cell.angle_gamma   90.00
#
_symmetry.space_group_name_H-M   'P 1'
#
loop_
_entity.id
_entity.type
_entity.pdbx_description
1 polymer ?
#
loop_
_entity_poly.entity_id
_entity_poly.type
_entity_poly.pdbx_seq_one_letter_code
_entity_poly.pdbx_strand_id
1 'polypeptide(L)'
;MKLSRLILQIVISATAISNLSAADVIAAASDAPDTTLVFNTTWKGERIQLPPPFAPAMKLKGTEEIRFAPGMFDAGSATFFSYAFVFSVSKDQALTEEIIQREILAYYRGLSESILKRKNVNADADKFTFKLQQAKEAAGTPEKVAASAKAVQYHGELNWTEPFVTAKPQVLYFEIQSWADPATSRNYLFVCTSPKPRGDADATWMELRNIRRSFEVKGSSGK
;
A
#
# COMPACT_ATOMS: atom_id res chain seq x y z
N MET A 1 -0.93 23.44 17.39
CA MET A 1 -1.79 22.85 16.34
C MET A 1 -1.37 23.35 14.95
N LYS A 2 -0.20 22.92 14.45
CA LYS A 2 0.37 23.33 13.14
C LYS A 2 1.15 22.17 12.46
N LEU A 3 0.64 20.95 12.55
CA LEU A 3 1.22 19.78 11.87
C LEU A 3 0.42 19.32 10.64
N SER A 4 -0.74 19.93 10.39
CA SER A 4 -1.72 19.49 9.36
C SER A 4 -1.43 19.99 7.93
N ARG A 5 -0.34 20.72 7.68
CA ARG A 5 -0.07 21.32 6.36
C ARG A 5 1.12 20.74 5.60
N LEU A 6 1.82 19.75 6.14
CA LEU A 6 3.07 19.27 5.54
C LEU A 6 2.90 18.20 4.43
N ILE A 7 1.68 17.69 4.20
CA ILE A 7 1.43 16.69 3.12
C ILE A 7 0.79 17.32 1.87
N LEU A 8 0.31 18.57 1.93
CA LEU A 8 -0.46 19.20 0.84
C LEU A 8 0.34 20.21 0.00
N GLN A 9 1.63 19.98 -0.21
CA GLN A 9 2.43 20.72 -1.20
C GLN A 9 3.28 19.75 -2.02
N ILE A 10 2.62 18.88 -2.78
CA ILE A 10 3.22 18.30 -3.99
C ILE A 10 2.92 19.29 -5.11
N VAL A 11 3.68 20.39 -5.14
CA VAL A 11 3.60 21.39 -6.21
C VAL A 11 4.37 20.85 -7.41
N ILE A 12 3.60 20.64 -8.47
CA ILE A 12 3.99 20.53 -9.86
C ILE A 12 4.96 21.66 -10.19
N SER A 13 6.19 21.32 -10.55
CA SER A 13 7.13 22.22 -11.22
C SER A 13 8.14 21.42 -12.01
N ALA A 14 7.86 21.21 -13.30
CA ALA A 14 8.84 21.31 -14.36
C ALA A 14 8.12 21.32 -15.71
N THR A 15 8.09 22.50 -16.31
CA THR A 15 7.92 22.74 -17.73
C THR A 15 8.91 21.88 -18.54
N ALA A 16 8.37 20.92 -19.27
CA ALA A 16 8.97 20.40 -20.49
C ALA A 16 7.82 20.22 -21.49
N ILE A 17 7.71 21.16 -22.43
CA ILE A 17 6.80 21.05 -23.57
C ILE A 17 7.38 19.95 -24.46
N SER A 18 6.95 18.72 -24.19
CA SER A 18 7.05 17.62 -25.13
C SER A 18 5.69 17.54 -25.79
N ASN A 19 5.63 17.63 -27.12
CA ASN A 19 4.41 17.42 -27.90
C ASN A 19 3.93 15.96 -27.71
N LEU A 20 3.28 15.67 -26.59
CA LEU A 20 2.38 14.53 -26.48
C LEU A 20 1.06 14.97 -27.10
N SER A 21 0.62 14.25 -28.12
CA SER A 21 -0.71 14.45 -28.66
C SER A 21 -1.74 14.19 -27.55
N ALA A 22 -2.88 14.88 -27.57
CA ALA A 22 -3.96 14.61 -26.63
C ALA A 22 -4.41 13.14 -26.66
N ALA A 23 -4.16 12.41 -27.76
CA ALA A 23 -4.43 10.99 -27.89
C ALA A 23 -3.52 10.10 -27.02
N ASP A 24 -2.25 10.48 -26.81
CA ASP A 24 -1.32 9.72 -25.96
C ASP A 24 -1.62 9.88 -24.46
N VAL A 25 -2.20 11.02 -24.06
CA VAL A 25 -2.62 11.27 -22.67
C VAL A 25 -3.92 10.51 -22.32
N ILE A 26 -4.76 10.22 -23.31
CA ILE A 26 -6.06 9.54 -23.09
C ILE A 26 -5.89 8.02 -22.97
N ALA A 27 -4.88 7.42 -23.63
CA ALA A 27 -4.69 5.97 -23.63
C ALA A 27 -4.20 5.37 -22.29
N ALA A 28 -3.62 6.18 -21.39
CA ALA A 28 -3.08 5.69 -20.11
C ALA A 28 -4.09 5.74 -18.94
N ALA A 29 -5.29 6.30 -19.15
CA ALA A 29 -6.23 6.63 -18.06
C ALA A 29 -7.50 5.75 -18.01
N SER A 30 -7.75 4.84 -18.96
CA SER A 30 -9.09 4.25 -19.13
C SER A 30 -9.24 2.76 -18.80
N ASP A 31 -8.32 2.15 -18.05
CA ASP A 31 -8.38 0.69 -17.78
C ASP A 31 -8.70 0.34 -16.32
N ALA A 32 -9.03 1.34 -15.50
CA ALA A 32 -9.62 1.08 -14.20
C ALA A 32 -11.12 0.90 -14.39
N PRO A 33 -11.70 -0.30 -14.16
CA PRO A 33 -13.13 -0.40 -13.97
C PRO A 33 -13.56 0.59 -12.89
N ASP A 34 -14.78 1.12 -13.00
CA ASP A 34 -15.39 2.04 -12.05
C ASP A 34 -15.68 1.27 -10.74
N THR A 35 -14.63 0.96 -9.99
CA THR A 35 -14.68 0.18 -8.76
C THR A 35 -14.26 1.06 -7.60
N THR A 36 -15.09 1.11 -6.58
CA THR A 36 -14.81 1.79 -5.33
C THR A 36 -14.25 0.80 -4.31
N LEU A 37 -13.09 1.11 -3.74
CA LEU A 37 -12.47 0.34 -2.67
C LEU A 37 -12.98 0.87 -1.33
N VAL A 38 -13.71 0.05 -0.59
CA VAL A 38 -14.38 0.48 0.65
C VAL A 38 -13.65 -0.10 1.85
N PHE A 39 -13.07 0.79 2.65
CA PHE A 39 -12.52 0.47 3.96
C PHE A 39 -13.55 0.86 5.03
N ASN A 40 -14.08 -0.12 5.76
CA ASN A 40 -15.06 0.12 6.83
C ASN A 40 -14.35 0.55 8.13
N THR A 41 -13.82 1.78 8.12
CA THR A 41 -13.07 2.38 9.24
C THR A 41 -13.16 3.90 9.22
N THR A 42 -12.90 4.53 10.36
CA THR A 42 -12.77 6.00 10.49
C THR A 42 -11.35 6.51 10.23
N TRP A 43 -10.41 5.59 9.94
CA TRP A 43 -9.03 5.93 9.65
C TRP A 43 -8.94 6.84 8.42
N LYS A 44 -8.12 7.88 8.52
CA LYS A 44 -7.89 8.79 7.39
C LYS A 44 -7.11 8.07 6.30
N GLY A 45 -7.37 8.44 5.05
CA GLY A 45 -6.75 7.78 3.92
C GLY A 45 -6.43 8.70 2.77
N GLU A 46 -5.69 8.14 1.84
CA GLU A 46 -5.28 8.77 0.59
C GLU A 46 -5.40 7.76 -0.55
N ARG A 47 -5.44 8.27 -1.77
CA ARG A 47 -5.39 7.47 -3.01
C ARG A 47 -4.21 7.93 -3.84
N ILE A 48 -3.39 6.98 -4.29
CA ILE A 48 -2.12 7.23 -4.99
C ILE A 48 -2.08 6.41 -6.27
N GLN A 49 -1.52 6.98 -7.34
CA GLN A 49 -1.27 6.23 -8.58
C GLN A 49 0.00 5.38 -8.44
N LEU A 50 -0.04 4.15 -8.94
CA LEU A 50 1.13 3.28 -9.05
C LEU A 50 1.77 3.39 -10.44
N PRO A 51 3.12 3.50 -10.54
CA PRO A 51 4.04 3.69 -9.42
C PRO A 51 3.93 5.10 -8.83
N PRO A 52 4.10 5.28 -7.50
CA PRO A 52 4.09 6.61 -6.91
C PRO A 52 5.38 7.36 -7.26
N PRO A 53 5.37 8.71 -7.29
CA PRO A 53 6.56 9.49 -7.67
C PRO A 53 7.80 9.23 -6.80
N PHE A 54 7.61 8.79 -5.55
CA PHE A 54 8.71 8.43 -4.66
C PHE A 54 9.30 7.04 -4.94
N ALA A 55 8.59 6.14 -5.64
CA ALA A 55 9.07 4.78 -5.94
C ALA A 55 8.97 4.45 -7.44
N PRO A 56 9.67 5.19 -8.32
CA PRO A 56 9.63 4.98 -9.77
C PRO A 56 10.22 3.62 -10.21
N ALA A 57 10.92 2.92 -9.32
CA ALA A 57 11.47 1.59 -9.59
C ALA A 57 10.39 0.48 -9.60
N MET A 58 9.23 0.73 -8.99
CA MET A 58 8.09 -0.19 -9.04
C MET A 58 7.64 -0.43 -10.49
N LYS A 59 7.16 -1.63 -10.77
CA LYS A 59 6.65 -2.04 -12.08
C LYS A 59 5.14 -2.22 -12.09
N LEU A 60 4.51 -2.41 -10.93
CA LEU A 60 3.05 -2.44 -10.84
C LEU A 60 2.44 -1.10 -11.24
N LYS A 61 1.37 -1.18 -12.01
CA LYS A 61 0.54 -0.05 -12.45
C LYS A 61 -0.88 -0.24 -11.94
N GLY A 62 -1.49 0.85 -11.49
CA GLY A 62 -2.83 0.80 -10.91
C GLY A 62 -2.99 1.86 -9.84
N THR A 63 -3.77 1.57 -8.82
CA THR A 63 -4.03 2.52 -7.73
C THR A 63 -3.77 1.89 -6.38
N GLU A 64 -3.19 2.67 -5.49
CA GLU A 64 -3.14 2.41 -4.06
C GLU A 64 -4.25 3.19 -3.36
N GLU A 65 -4.97 2.56 -2.46
CA GLU A 65 -5.72 3.25 -1.42
C GLU A 65 -5.21 2.82 -0.05
N ILE A 66 -4.88 3.81 0.78
CA ILE A 66 -4.25 3.61 2.09
C ILE A 66 -5.12 4.21 3.21
N ARG A 67 -5.09 3.60 4.40
CA ARG A 67 -5.76 4.05 5.61
C ARG A 67 -4.76 4.01 6.77
N PHE A 68 -4.52 5.16 7.40
CA PHE A 68 -3.55 5.34 8.47
C PHE A 68 -4.21 5.22 9.84
N ALA A 69 -3.62 4.43 10.73
CA ALA A 69 -4.08 4.42 12.11
C ALA A 69 -3.97 5.83 12.73
N PRO A 70 -4.85 6.20 13.69
CA PRO A 70 -4.87 7.55 14.27
C PRO A 70 -3.52 8.01 14.84
N GLY A 71 -2.70 7.09 15.35
CA GLY A 71 -1.36 7.35 15.90
C GLY A 71 -0.19 7.13 14.95
N MET A 72 -0.43 6.97 13.64
CA MET A 72 0.59 6.66 12.61
C MET A 72 1.87 7.51 12.74
N PHE A 73 1.75 8.80 13.08
CA PHE A 73 2.85 9.77 13.15
C PHE A 73 3.27 10.15 14.59
N ASP A 74 2.89 9.37 15.59
CA ASP A 74 3.29 9.56 16.98
C ASP A 74 4.06 8.32 17.47
N ALA A 75 5.37 8.46 17.68
CA ALA A 75 6.24 7.37 18.12
C ALA A 75 5.89 6.82 19.52
N GLY A 76 5.15 7.58 20.34
CA GLY A 76 4.63 7.11 21.63
C GLY A 76 3.30 6.37 21.55
N SER A 77 2.65 6.36 20.37
CA SER A 77 1.34 5.75 20.20
C SER A 77 1.42 4.23 20.09
N ALA A 78 0.43 3.55 20.67
CA ALA A 78 0.22 2.11 20.46
C ALA A 78 -0.06 1.74 18.99
N THR A 79 -0.42 2.71 18.15
CA THR A 79 -0.67 2.51 16.70
C THR A 79 0.37 3.19 15.82
N PHE A 80 1.54 3.52 16.39
CA PHE A 80 2.65 4.10 15.65
C PHE A 80 2.96 3.27 14.40
N PHE A 81 3.17 3.97 13.29
CA PHE A 81 3.52 3.39 12.00
C PHE A 81 2.65 2.19 11.56
N SER A 82 1.36 2.19 11.94
CA SER A 82 0.42 1.12 11.63
C SER A 82 -0.65 1.57 10.64
N TYR A 83 -0.88 0.80 9.59
CA TYR A 83 -1.80 1.17 8.51
C TYR A 83 -2.19 -0.04 7.65
N ALA A 84 -3.23 0.13 6.84
CA ALA A 84 -3.64 -0.83 5.83
C ALA A 84 -3.71 -0.15 4.46
N PHE A 85 -3.34 -0.85 3.40
CA PHE A 85 -3.51 -0.36 2.04
C PHE A 85 -3.90 -1.48 1.07
N VAL A 86 -4.46 -1.11 -0.08
CA VAL A 86 -4.76 -2.02 -1.17
C VAL A 86 -4.11 -1.50 -2.44
N PHE A 87 -3.31 -2.35 -3.09
CA PHE A 87 -3.01 -2.15 -4.51
C PHE A 87 -4.10 -2.82 -5.34
N SER A 88 -4.64 -2.06 -6.28
CA SER A 88 -5.59 -2.52 -7.27
C SER A 88 -4.94 -2.41 -8.63
N VAL A 89 -4.62 -3.55 -9.25
CA VAL A 89 -3.88 -3.65 -10.51
C VAL A 89 -4.71 -4.42 -11.54
N SER A 90 -4.36 -4.30 -12.82
CA SER A 90 -5.05 -5.04 -13.90
C SER A 90 -4.77 -6.54 -13.78
N LYS A 91 -5.71 -7.39 -14.23
CA LYS A 91 -5.61 -8.86 -14.09
C LYS A 91 -4.39 -9.51 -14.75
N ASP A 92 -3.83 -8.88 -15.78
CA ASP A 92 -2.63 -9.33 -16.50
C ASP A 92 -1.34 -9.11 -15.68
N GLN A 93 -1.39 -8.26 -14.64
CA GLN A 93 -0.29 -8.09 -13.70
C GLN A 93 -0.38 -9.13 -12.58
N ALA A 94 0.45 -10.17 -12.68
CA ALA A 94 0.51 -11.22 -11.67
C ALA A 94 0.98 -10.69 -10.30
N LEU A 95 0.41 -11.24 -9.24
CA LEU A 95 0.81 -10.98 -7.84
C LEU A 95 1.42 -12.26 -7.24
N THR A 96 2.51 -12.75 -7.84
CA THR A 96 3.28 -13.88 -7.27
C THR A 96 4.12 -13.42 -6.07
N GLU A 97 4.62 -14.36 -5.28
CA GLU A 97 5.48 -14.06 -4.13
C GLU A 97 6.69 -13.21 -4.54
N GLU A 98 7.36 -13.56 -5.64
CA GLU A 98 8.54 -12.85 -6.14
C GLU A 98 8.21 -11.42 -6.58
N ILE A 99 7.04 -11.24 -7.23
CA ILE A 99 6.58 -9.92 -7.64
C ILE A 99 6.24 -9.09 -6.41
N ILE A 100 5.44 -9.61 -5.47
CA ILE A 100 5.07 -8.91 -4.25
C ILE A 100 6.34 -8.50 -3.47
N GLN A 101 7.30 -9.42 -3.31
CA GLN A 101 8.54 -9.14 -2.61
C GLN A 101 9.33 -8.00 -3.28
N ARG A 102 9.50 -8.05 -4.60
CA ARG A 102 10.20 -7.02 -5.37
C ARG A 102 9.52 -5.65 -5.26
N GLU A 103 8.20 -5.61 -5.44
CA GLU A 103 7.43 -4.37 -5.53
C GLU A 103 7.32 -3.68 -4.16
N ILE A 104 7.07 -4.45 -3.09
CA ILE A 104 7.06 -3.91 -1.73
C ILE A 104 8.46 -3.38 -1.36
N LEU A 105 9.54 -4.11 -1.68
CA LEU A 105 10.89 -3.59 -1.40
C LEU A 105 11.19 -2.30 -2.18
N ALA A 106 10.82 -2.22 -3.46
CA ALA A 106 10.98 -1.02 -4.27
C ALA A 106 10.17 0.18 -3.70
N TYR A 107 8.94 -0.07 -3.25
CA TYR A 107 8.08 0.93 -2.62
C TYR A 107 8.76 1.56 -1.40
N TYR A 108 9.20 0.74 -0.44
CA TYR A 108 9.74 1.23 0.83
C TYR A 108 11.14 1.84 0.69
N ARG A 109 11.96 1.36 -0.25
CA ARG A 109 13.24 2.01 -0.59
C ARG A 109 13.01 3.43 -1.07
N GLY A 110 12.17 3.59 -2.09
CA GLY A 110 11.87 4.91 -2.65
C GLY A 110 11.21 5.85 -1.64
N LEU A 111 10.30 5.33 -0.81
CA LEU A 111 9.65 6.13 0.24
C LEU A 111 10.65 6.69 1.26
N SER A 112 11.50 5.82 1.82
CA SER A 112 12.47 6.24 2.84
C SER A 112 13.51 7.20 2.26
N GLU A 113 14.06 6.91 1.07
CA GLU A 113 15.00 7.79 0.38
C GLU A 113 14.40 9.17 0.11
N SER A 114 13.19 9.22 -0.45
CA SER A 114 12.52 10.48 -0.82
C SER A 114 12.30 11.40 0.38
N ILE A 115 11.91 10.83 1.53
CA ILE A 115 11.61 11.60 2.73
C ILE A 115 12.89 11.97 3.49
N LEU A 116 13.84 11.05 3.68
CA LEU A 116 15.08 11.31 4.42
C LEU A 116 16.03 12.24 3.67
N LYS A 117 16.08 12.16 2.32
CA LYS A 117 16.84 13.11 1.51
C LYS A 117 16.42 14.56 1.73
N ARG A 118 15.12 14.82 1.92
CA ARG A 118 14.60 16.17 2.26
C ARG A 118 15.06 16.67 3.63
N LYS A 119 15.49 15.74 4.50
CA LYS A 119 16.06 16.01 5.83
C LYS A 119 17.60 16.00 5.82
N ASN A 120 18.24 15.88 4.65
CA ASN A 120 19.70 15.66 4.52
C ASN A 120 20.20 14.41 5.29
N VAL A 121 19.38 13.38 5.39
CA VAL A 121 19.73 12.09 5.99
C VAL A 121 19.79 11.03 4.89
N ASN A 122 20.84 10.20 4.90
CA ASN A 122 20.92 9.04 4.03
C ASN A 122 20.06 7.90 4.60
N ALA A 123 19.20 7.32 3.76
CA ALA A 123 18.33 6.20 4.16
C ALA A 123 19.07 4.85 4.22
N ASP A 124 20.20 4.72 3.52
CA ASP A 124 20.89 3.44 3.26
C ASP A 124 19.91 2.37 2.73
N ALA A 125 19.06 2.74 1.78
CA ALA A 125 17.94 1.91 1.34
C ALA A 125 18.38 0.64 0.58
N ASP A 126 19.58 0.62 0.03
CA ASP A 126 20.24 -0.57 -0.50
C ASP A 126 20.39 -1.69 0.54
N LYS A 127 20.54 -1.32 1.82
CA LYS A 127 20.60 -2.27 2.96
C LYS A 127 19.24 -2.79 3.39
N PHE A 128 18.13 -2.24 2.87
CA PHE A 128 16.80 -2.72 3.25
C PHE A 128 16.59 -4.13 2.72
N THR A 129 16.00 -4.99 3.57
CA THR A 129 15.67 -6.36 3.23
C THR A 129 14.20 -6.61 3.48
N PHE A 130 13.50 -7.20 2.52
CA PHE A 130 12.14 -7.67 2.71
C PHE A 130 12.09 -9.18 2.54
N LYS A 131 11.74 -9.88 3.62
CA LYS A 131 11.48 -11.32 3.62
C LYS A 131 9.98 -11.53 3.48
N LEU A 132 9.57 -12.41 2.59
CA LEU A 132 8.19 -12.79 2.39
C LEU A 132 8.07 -14.32 2.53
N GLN A 133 6.98 -14.78 3.11
CA GLN A 133 6.69 -16.20 3.26
C GLN A 133 5.20 -16.43 3.06
N GLN A 134 4.83 -17.33 2.15
CA GLN A 134 3.45 -17.74 1.99
C GLN A 134 2.95 -18.52 3.22
N ALA A 135 1.76 -18.21 3.70
CA ALA A 135 1.07 -18.98 4.72
C ALA A 135 0.41 -20.23 4.11
N LYS A 136 0.22 -21.28 4.92
CA LYS A 136 -0.46 -22.51 4.47
C LYS A 136 -1.87 -22.24 3.95
N GLU A 137 -2.58 -21.35 4.64
CA GLU A 137 -3.95 -20.97 4.32
C GLU A 137 -4.15 -19.48 4.58
N ALA A 138 -5.08 -18.87 3.84
CA ALA A 138 -5.50 -17.51 4.09
C ALA A 138 -6.50 -17.46 5.26
N ALA A 139 -6.29 -16.51 6.18
CA ALA A 139 -7.16 -16.27 7.32
C ALA A 139 -7.71 -14.84 7.31
N GLY A 140 -9.00 -14.68 7.60
CA GLY A 140 -9.64 -13.36 7.62
C GLY A 140 -9.62 -12.67 6.26
N THR A 141 -9.89 -13.43 5.20
CA THR A 141 -10.17 -12.90 3.85
C THR A 141 -11.38 -11.97 3.89
N PRO A 142 -11.41 -10.88 3.09
CA PRO A 142 -12.57 -10.00 3.06
C PRO A 142 -13.87 -10.78 2.80
N GLU A 143 -14.92 -10.53 3.59
CA GLU A 143 -16.17 -11.31 3.58
C GLU A 143 -16.93 -11.21 2.25
N LYS A 144 -16.73 -10.13 1.51
CA LYS A 144 -17.34 -9.89 0.19
C LYS A 144 -16.53 -10.47 -0.96
N VAL A 145 -15.33 -10.99 -0.72
CA VAL A 145 -14.55 -11.69 -1.75
C VAL A 145 -15.11 -13.10 -1.90
N ALA A 146 -15.51 -13.46 -3.12
CA ALA A 146 -16.05 -14.78 -3.41
C ALA A 146 -15.04 -15.89 -3.05
N ALA A 147 -15.50 -16.98 -2.43
CA ALA A 147 -14.63 -18.10 -2.04
C ALA A 147 -13.87 -18.71 -3.25
N SER A 148 -14.41 -18.60 -4.45
CA SER A 148 -13.78 -19.02 -5.71
C SER A 148 -12.53 -18.21 -6.08
N ALA A 149 -12.37 -17.00 -5.55
CA ALA A 149 -11.21 -16.13 -5.80
C ALA A 149 -9.92 -16.63 -5.14
N LYS A 150 -10.02 -17.62 -4.21
CA LYS A 150 -8.89 -18.32 -3.55
C LYS A 150 -7.75 -17.37 -3.14
N ALA A 151 -8.02 -16.51 -2.14
CA ALA A 151 -7.02 -15.60 -1.62
C ALA A 151 -5.75 -16.34 -1.13
N VAL A 152 -4.59 -15.79 -1.43
CA VAL A 152 -3.29 -16.26 -0.96
C VAL A 152 -2.79 -15.30 0.10
N GLN A 153 -2.35 -15.84 1.24
CA GLN A 153 -1.84 -15.05 2.36
C GLN A 153 -0.31 -15.17 2.44
N TYR A 154 0.34 -14.04 2.72
CA TYR A 154 1.77 -13.96 3.01
C TYR A 154 2.02 -13.23 4.33
N HIS A 155 3.15 -13.55 4.93
CA HIS A 155 3.73 -12.83 6.06
C HIS A 155 5.06 -12.21 5.65
N GLY A 156 5.20 -10.92 5.88
CA GLY A 156 6.40 -10.18 5.50
C GLY A 156 7.13 -9.58 6.70
N GLU A 157 8.43 -9.37 6.55
CA GLU A 157 9.28 -8.63 7.48
C GLU A 157 10.23 -7.74 6.69
N LEU A 158 10.14 -6.43 6.91
CA LEU A 158 11.01 -5.43 6.31
C LEU A 158 11.95 -4.85 7.37
N ASN A 159 13.25 -4.97 7.15
CA ASN A 159 14.25 -4.19 7.86
C ASN A 159 14.50 -2.91 7.06
N TRP A 160 14.20 -1.75 7.65
CA TRP A 160 14.28 -0.46 6.97
C TRP A 160 14.55 0.69 7.95
N THR A 161 14.67 1.91 7.43
CA THR A 161 14.78 3.15 8.23
C THR A 161 13.45 3.90 8.16
N GLU A 162 12.79 4.10 9.31
CA GLU A 162 11.51 4.80 9.39
C GLU A 162 11.72 6.31 9.17
N PRO A 163 11.16 6.92 8.11
CA PRO A 163 11.63 8.20 7.62
C PRO A 163 10.83 9.40 8.13
N PHE A 164 9.64 9.20 8.69
CA PHE A 164 8.72 10.29 9.03
C PHE A 164 9.02 10.88 10.39
N VAL A 165 9.15 10.04 11.42
CA VAL A 165 9.19 10.50 12.82
C VAL A 165 10.56 10.30 13.44
N THR A 166 11.14 9.12 13.31
CA THR A 166 12.30 8.68 14.10
C THR A 166 13.60 8.76 13.33
N ALA A 167 13.60 8.57 12.00
CA ALA A 167 14.82 8.40 11.19
C ALA A 167 15.75 7.30 11.72
N LYS A 168 15.18 6.24 12.32
CA LYS A 168 15.92 5.14 12.94
C LYS A 168 15.61 3.80 12.25
N PRO A 169 16.53 2.81 12.36
CA PRO A 169 16.24 1.45 11.97
C PRO A 169 14.98 0.92 12.68
N GLN A 170 14.12 0.25 11.92
CA GLN A 170 12.87 -0.33 12.39
C GLN A 170 12.61 -1.64 11.64
N VAL A 171 12.00 -2.60 12.34
CA VAL A 171 11.41 -3.79 11.71
C VAL A 171 9.92 -3.52 11.48
N LEU A 172 9.45 -3.76 10.28
CA LEU A 172 8.06 -3.61 9.90
C LEU A 172 7.48 -4.96 9.50
N TYR A 173 6.38 -5.36 10.14
CA TYR A 173 5.74 -6.66 9.94
C TYR A 173 4.51 -6.51 9.07
N PHE A 174 4.30 -7.49 8.18
CA PHE A 174 3.22 -7.48 7.21
C PHE A 174 2.34 -8.70 7.32
N GLU A 175 1.03 -8.50 7.12
CA GLU A 175 0.09 -9.53 6.66
C GLU A 175 -0.47 -9.08 5.31
N ILE A 176 -0.24 -9.89 4.27
CA ILE A 176 -0.59 -9.55 2.89
C ILE A 176 -1.55 -10.60 2.36
N GLN A 177 -2.63 -10.18 1.70
CA GLN A 177 -3.47 -11.06 0.90
C GLN A 177 -3.51 -10.60 -0.54
N SER A 178 -3.35 -11.56 -1.46
CA SER A 178 -3.58 -11.35 -2.88
C SER A 178 -4.72 -12.22 -3.38
N TRP A 179 -5.56 -11.67 -4.25
CA TRP A 179 -6.56 -12.44 -4.98
C TRP A 179 -6.86 -11.81 -6.34
N ALA A 180 -7.33 -12.65 -7.26
CA ALA A 180 -7.90 -12.20 -8.52
C ALA A 180 -9.42 -12.05 -8.34
N ASP A 181 -9.99 -10.97 -8.86
CA ASP A 181 -11.43 -10.75 -8.86
C ASP A 181 -11.95 -10.76 -10.31
N PRO A 182 -12.60 -11.87 -10.73
CA PRO A 182 -13.16 -11.98 -12.07
C PRO A 182 -14.24 -10.93 -12.36
N ALA A 183 -14.98 -10.47 -11.35
CA ALA A 183 -16.07 -9.51 -11.53
C ALA A 183 -15.55 -8.12 -11.92
N THR A 184 -14.34 -7.78 -11.47
CA THR A 184 -13.71 -6.49 -11.78
C THR A 184 -12.58 -6.61 -12.80
N SER A 185 -12.18 -7.81 -13.21
CA SER A 185 -10.99 -8.02 -14.06
C SER A 185 -9.73 -7.39 -13.45
N ARG A 186 -9.60 -7.44 -12.12
CA ARG A 186 -8.47 -6.89 -11.37
C ARG A 186 -7.83 -7.92 -10.46
N ASN A 187 -6.57 -7.68 -10.14
CA ASN A 187 -5.89 -8.34 -9.03
C ASN A 187 -5.73 -7.34 -7.88
N TYR A 188 -5.95 -7.80 -6.66
CA TYR A 188 -5.84 -6.99 -5.46
C TYR A 188 -4.72 -7.51 -4.56
N LEU A 189 -3.97 -6.58 -3.96
CA LEU A 189 -3.01 -6.84 -2.90
C LEU A 189 -3.42 -6.03 -1.67
N PHE A 190 -4.11 -6.66 -0.72
CA PHE A 190 -4.44 -6.05 0.56
C PHE A 190 -3.29 -6.25 1.54
N VAL A 191 -2.81 -5.17 2.14
CA VAL A 191 -1.66 -5.18 3.04
C VAL A 191 -2.04 -4.55 4.37
N CYS A 192 -1.83 -5.28 5.45
CA CYS A 192 -1.81 -4.77 6.82
C CYS A 192 -0.36 -4.69 7.28
N THR A 193 0.04 -3.58 7.92
CA THR A 193 1.41 -3.41 8.38
C THR A 193 1.51 -2.68 9.72
N SER A 194 2.47 -3.09 10.54
CA SER A 194 2.77 -2.49 11.86
C SER A 194 4.20 -2.82 12.29
N PRO A 195 4.91 -1.94 13.01
CA PRO A 195 6.20 -2.25 13.60
C PRO A 195 6.09 -3.21 14.80
N LYS A 196 4.87 -3.49 15.26
CA LYS A 196 4.63 -4.50 16.29
C LYS A 196 4.71 -5.90 15.71
N PRO A 197 5.42 -6.84 16.37
CA PRO A 197 5.35 -8.26 16.00
C PRO A 197 3.89 -8.73 15.89
N ARG A 198 3.61 -9.55 14.88
CA ARG A 198 2.28 -10.15 14.70
C ARG A 198 1.87 -10.91 15.97
N GLY A 199 0.63 -10.69 16.44
CA GLY A 199 0.10 -11.40 17.60
C GLY A 199 -1.42 -11.29 17.68
N ASP A 200 -2.09 -12.41 18.02
CA ASP A 200 -3.55 -12.49 17.97
C ASP A 200 -4.26 -11.66 19.04
N ALA A 201 -3.58 -11.40 20.16
CA ALA A 201 -4.08 -10.56 21.25
C ALA A 201 -3.70 -9.08 21.10
N ASP A 202 -2.93 -8.68 20.08
CA ASP A 202 -2.58 -7.27 19.89
C ASP A 202 -3.74 -6.52 19.25
N ALA A 203 -4.23 -5.49 19.94
CA ALA A 203 -5.37 -4.70 19.51
C ALA A 203 -5.17 -4.00 18.16
N THR A 204 -3.92 -3.63 17.81
CA THR A 204 -3.61 -3.01 16.51
C THR A 204 -3.75 -4.03 15.38
N TRP A 205 -3.21 -5.24 15.57
CA TRP A 205 -3.39 -6.33 14.61
C TRP A 205 -4.84 -6.79 14.50
N MET A 206 -5.59 -6.85 15.60
CA MET A 206 -7.02 -7.15 15.56
C MET A 206 -7.79 -6.14 14.70
N GLU A 207 -7.52 -4.84 14.87
CA GLU A 207 -8.17 -3.79 14.09
C GLU A 207 -7.76 -3.85 12.61
N LEU A 208 -6.47 -4.01 12.30
CA LEU A 208 -6.00 -4.19 10.93
C LEU A 208 -6.67 -5.38 10.22
N ARG A 209 -6.82 -6.51 10.93
CA ARG A 209 -7.50 -7.70 10.41
C ARG A 209 -9.01 -7.49 10.28
N ASN A 210 -9.61 -6.68 11.15
CA ASN A 210 -11.01 -6.27 11.03
C ASN A 210 -11.24 -5.40 9.79
N ILE A 211 -10.36 -4.43 9.53
CA ILE A 211 -10.38 -3.61 8.32
C ILE A 211 -10.25 -4.50 7.07
N ARG A 212 -9.33 -5.48 7.05
CA ARG A 212 -9.23 -6.45 5.94
C ARG A 212 -10.51 -7.26 5.77
N ARG A 213 -11.01 -7.86 6.84
CA ARG A 213 -12.20 -8.73 6.80
C ARG A 213 -13.45 -8.01 6.30
N SER A 214 -13.62 -6.75 6.70
CA SER A 214 -14.74 -5.91 6.29
C SER A 214 -14.51 -5.16 4.98
N PHE A 215 -13.36 -5.34 4.31
CA PHE A 215 -13.08 -4.65 3.04
C PHE A 215 -14.06 -5.07 1.94
N GLU A 216 -14.47 -4.12 1.12
CA GLU A 216 -15.35 -4.38 -0.01
C GLU A 216 -14.81 -3.75 -1.30
N VAL A 217 -15.01 -4.46 -2.40
CA VAL A 217 -14.87 -3.91 -3.76
C VAL A 217 -16.28 -3.73 -4.30
N LYS A 218 -16.70 -2.49 -4.51
CA LYS A 218 -18.00 -2.19 -5.12
C LYS A 218 -17.79 -1.83 -6.58
N GLY A 219 -18.39 -2.60 -7.48
CA GLY A 219 -18.54 -2.15 -8.87
C GLY A 219 -19.49 -0.95 -8.91
N SER A 220 -19.26 -0.05 -9.86
CA SER A 220 -20.24 0.92 -10.29
C SER A 220 -21.48 0.17 -10.70
N SER A 221 -22.51 0.29 -9.87
CA SER A 221 -23.86 0.00 -10.29
C SER A 221 -24.13 0.93 -11.47
N GLY A 222 -24.05 0.41 -12.69
CA GLY A 222 -24.49 1.14 -13.88
C GLY A 222 -25.86 1.73 -13.57
N LYS A 223 -25.93 3.06 -13.56
CA LYS A 223 -27.19 3.77 -13.69
C LYS A 223 -27.62 3.73 -15.15
#